data_AF-A0A736Q451-F1
#
_entry.id   AF-A0A736Q451-F1
#
_cell.length_a   1.000
_cell.length_b   1.000
_cell.length_c   1.000
_cell.angle_alpha   90.00
_cell.angle_beta   90.00
_cell.angle_gamma   90.00
#
_symmetry.space_group_name_H-M   'P 1'
#
loop_
_entity.id
_entity.type
_entity.pdbx_description
1 polymer ?
#
loop_
_entity_poly.entity_id
_entity_poly.type
_entity_poly.pdbx_seq_one_letter_code
_entity_poly.pdbx_strand_id
1 'polypeptide(L)'
;MGILAQEMKRLAQQAGGSHKTVHDRIKLAQGITKRSLQNEMAAVRCILKQAGRDRLAQSERLNNRSLGLSGASRNGTKLAITPEHYRDVLETARVKDPGMAAALELSKLMGLRSQEAVQSVQSLKTWRQALDRGDTRLTVVFGTKGGRPRETIILDAVAVRKALDNALAVAEDRHDRLIDKPDLKTAMKYWHSQASRLGLTGAYSPHSLRYAWAQDAIRHYLAQGFSEKEALAMTAMDLGHGDGRGRYVAQVYGRKDGGD
;
A
#
# COMPACT_ATOMS: atom_id res chain seq x y z
N MET A 1 -29.26 -9.40 17.01
CA MET A 1 -29.26 -8.26 16.07
C MET A 1 -28.62 -7.07 16.77
N GLY A 2 -27.31 -6.82 16.56
CA GLY A 2 -26.52 -5.88 17.36
C GLY A 2 -26.90 -4.40 17.19
N ILE A 3 -26.43 -3.55 18.10
CA ILE A 3 -26.69 -2.09 18.16
C ILE A 3 -26.46 -1.40 16.80
N LEU A 4 -25.39 -1.78 16.08
CA LEU A 4 -25.11 -1.27 14.74
C LEU A 4 -26.26 -1.54 13.75
N ALA A 5 -26.84 -2.74 13.78
CA ALA A 5 -27.91 -3.13 12.85
C ALA A 5 -29.20 -2.34 13.13
N GLN A 6 -29.51 -2.08 14.39
CA GLN A 6 -30.66 -1.26 14.78
C GLN A 6 -30.47 0.20 14.33
N GLU A 7 -29.26 0.74 14.48
CA GLU A 7 -29.00 2.13 14.11
C GLU A 7 -28.97 2.34 12.59
N MET A 8 -28.41 1.39 11.83
CA MET A 8 -28.46 1.42 10.36
C MET A 8 -29.91 1.38 9.86
N LYS A 9 -30.80 0.61 10.49
CA LYS A 9 -32.23 0.54 10.14
C LYS A 9 -32.95 1.87 10.36
N ARG A 10 -32.62 2.57 11.46
CA ARG A 10 -33.17 3.90 11.75
C ARG A 10 -32.66 4.97 10.78
N LEU A 11 -31.38 4.94 10.43
CA LEU A 11 -30.82 5.85 9.42
C LEU A 11 -31.52 5.69 8.06
N ALA A 12 -31.79 4.45 7.64
CA ALA A 12 -32.51 4.19 6.39
C ALA A 12 -33.88 4.89 6.37
N GLN A 13 -34.61 4.79 7.47
CA GLN A 13 -35.94 5.38 7.64
C GLN A 13 -35.87 6.92 7.62
N GLN A 14 -34.86 7.51 8.26
CA GLN A 14 -34.68 8.97 8.32
C GLN A 14 -34.14 9.56 7.01
N ALA A 15 -33.42 8.79 6.21
CA ALA A 15 -32.84 9.21 4.94
C ALA A 15 -33.75 8.89 3.72
N GLY A 16 -34.94 8.31 3.93
CA GLY A 16 -35.87 7.95 2.86
C GLY A 16 -35.45 6.75 1.99
N GLY A 17 -34.54 5.90 2.48
CA GLY A 17 -33.95 4.80 1.71
C GLY A 17 -34.72 3.47 1.81
N SER A 18 -34.69 2.68 0.74
CA SER A 18 -35.24 1.31 0.70
C SER A 18 -34.62 0.39 1.78
N HIS A 19 -35.48 -0.34 2.49
CA HIS A 19 -35.10 -1.32 3.53
C HIS A 19 -34.17 -2.44 3.02
N LYS A 20 -34.11 -2.70 1.70
CA LYS A 20 -33.29 -3.76 1.10
C LYS A 20 -31.79 -3.50 1.24
N THR A 21 -31.34 -2.26 0.99
CA THR A 21 -29.92 -1.87 1.04
C THR A 21 -29.31 -1.94 2.44
N VAL A 22 -30.14 -1.75 3.47
CA VAL A 22 -29.70 -1.79 4.87
C VAL A 22 -29.64 -3.21 5.40
N HIS A 23 -30.59 -4.07 5.02
CA HIS A 23 -30.55 -5.48 5.36
C HIS A 23 -29.34 -6.18 4.73
N ASP A 24 -29.00 -5.85 3.48
CA ASP A 24 -27.82 -6.39 2.79
C ASP A 24 -26.51 -5.92 3.46
N ARG A 25 -26.43 -4.65 3.88
CA ARG A 25 -25.27 -4.12 4.64
C ARG A 25 -25.14 -4.73 6.04
N ILE A 26 -26.26 -5.03 6.71
CA ILE A 26 -26.29 -5.71 8.01
C ILE A 26 -25.84 -7.18 7.88
N LYS A 27 -26.26 -7.88 6.82
CA LYS A 27 -25.79 -9.24 6.51
C LYS A 27 -24.31 -9.26 6.11
N LEU A 28 -23.87 -8.28 5.31
CA LEU A 28 -22.45 -8.07 4.99
C LEU A 28 -21.61 -7.88 6.26
N ALA A 29 -22.11 -7.17 7.27
CA ALA A 29 -21.38 -6.94 8.52
C ALA A 29 -21.02 -8.21 9.30
N GLN A 30 -21.66 -9.36 9.04
CA GLN A 30 -21.44 -10.62 9.78
C GLN A 30 -20.12 -11.35 9.45
N GLY A 31 -19.28 -10.81 8.56
CA GLY A 31 -17.91 -11.32 8.33
C GLY A 31 -16.88 -10.20 8.11
N ILE A 32 -17.26 -8.95 8.36
CA ILE A 32 -16.42 -7.77 8.07
C ILE A 32 -15.63 -7.37 9.32
N THR A 33 -14.34 -7.13 9.15
CA THR A 33 -13.49 -6.66 10.24
C THR A 33 -13.99 -5.33 10.83
N LYS A 34 -13.80 -5.11 12.13
CA LYS A 34 -14.15 -3.82 12.78
C LYS A 34 -13.59 -2.62 12.03
N ARG A 35 -12.37 -2.73 11.48
CA ARG A 35 -11.73 -1.65 10.72
C ARG A 35 -12.47 -1.31 9.43
N SER A 36 -12.91 -2.32 8.69
CA SER A 36 -13.72 -2.11 7.49
C SER A 36 -15.06 -1.45 7.82
N LEU A 37 -15.72 -1.87 8.91
CA LEU A 37 -16.95 -1.21 9.39
C LEU A 37 -16.70 0.25 9.82
N GLN A 38 -15.57 0.55 10.47
CA GLN A 38 -15.19 1.93 10.79
C GLN A 38 -15.00 2.80 9.54
N ASN A 39 -14.43 2.24 8.46
CA ASN A 39 -14.26 2.95 7.19
C ASN A 39 -15.61 3.22 6.51
N GLU A 40 -16.49 2.22 6.47
CA GLU A 40 -17.88 2.38 5.97
C GLU A 40 -18.62 3.47 6.74
N MET A 41 -18.54 3.45 8.08
CA MET A 41 -19.18 4.48 8.91
C MET A 41 -18.58 5.87 8.69
N ALA A 42 -17.29 5.98 8.37
CA ALA A 42 -16.70 7.25 7.99
C ALA A 42 -17.26 7.77 6.66
N ALA A 43 -17.46 6.88 5.68
CA ALA A 43 -18.12 7.23 4.41
C ALA A 43 -19.57 7.66 4.63
N VAL A 44 -20.35 6.92 5.43
CA VAL A 44 -21.73 7.28 5.79
C VAL A 44 -21.78 8.68 6.41
N ARG A 45 -20.92 8.98 7.39
CA ARG A 45 -20.88 10.32 8.00
C ARG A 45 -20.48 11.40 6.98
N CYS A 46 -19.61 11.10 6.03
CA CYS A 46 -19.25 12.04 4.97
C CYS A 46 -20.45 12.34 4.05
N ILE A 47 -21.20 11.31 3.65
CA ILE A 47 -22.42 11.45 2.84
C ILE A 47 -23.48 12.28 3.59
N LEU A 48 -23.68 12.00 4.89
CA LEU A 48 -24.62 12.78 5.72
C LEU A 48 -24.24 14.26 5.78
N LYS A 49 -22.96 14.59 5.93
CA LYS A 49 -22.49 15.99 5.88
C LYS A 49 -22.77 16.63 4.51
N GLN A 50 -22.47 15.93 3.42
CA GLN A 50 -22.75 16.43 2.07
C GLN A 50 -24.24 16.65 1.81
N ALA A 51 -25.11 15.86 2.46
CA ALA A 51 -26.56 16.02 2.41
C ALA A 51 -27.10 17.10 3.38
N GLY A 52 -26.23 17.92 3.99
CA GLY A 52 -26.61 18.95 4.96
C GLY A 52 -27.18 18.40 6.27
N ARG A 53 -26.85 17.15 6.62
CA ARG A 53 -27.30 16.46 7.85
C ARG A 53 -26.19 16.41 8.90
N ASP A 54 -25.50 17.53 9.12
CA ASP A 54 -24.32 17.61 10.00
C ASP A 54 -24.60 17.16 11.44
N ARG A 55 -25.74 17.57 12.01
CA ARG A 55 -26.15 17.15 13.36
C ARG A 55 -26.28 15.63 13.47
N LEU A 56 -26.79 14.98 12.43
CA LEU A 56 -26.92 13.52 12.39
C LEU A 56 -25.54 12.88 12.25
N ALA A 57 -24.70 13.39 11.34
CA ALA A 57 -23.34 12.90 11.10
C ALA A 57 -22.43 12.97 12.34
N GLN A 58 -22.65 13.97 13.20
CA GLN A 58 -21.90 14.19 14.44
C GLN A 58 -22.56 13.56 15.68
N SER A 59 -23.74 12.94 15.53
CA SER A 59 -24.47 12.40 16.67
C SER A 59 -23.68 11.29 17.37
N GLU A 60 -23.75 11.28 18.71
CA GLU A 60 -23.12 10.26 19.56
C GLU A 60 -23.52 8.84 19.16
N ARG A 61 -24.73 8.66 18.65
CA ARG A 61 -25.25 7.35 18.22
C ARG A 61 -24.56 6.79 16.98
N LEU A 62 -23.98 7.65 16.14
CA LEU A 62 -23.27 7.26 14.92
C LEU A 62 -21.74 7.25 15.06
N ASN A 63 -21.24 7.50 16.27
CA ASN A 63 -19.81 7.36 16.54
C ASN A 63 -19.42 5.88 16.67
N ASN A 64 -18.13 5.58 16.45
CA ASN A 64 -17.66 4.18 16.47
C ASN A 64 -17.81 3.54 17.85
N ARG A 65 -17.82 4.32 18.94
CA ARG A 65 -17.96 3.82 20.32
C ARG A 65 -19.36 3.26 20.55
N SER A 66 -20.38 4.07 20.30
CA SER A 66 -21.79 3.70 20.46
C SER A 66 -22.20 2.54 19.55
N LEU A 67 -21.55 2.42 18.38
CA LEU A 67 -21.78 1.32 17.45
C LEU A 67 -21.04 0.02 17.81
N GLY A 68 -20.30 -0.02 18.92
CA GLY A 68 -19.49 -1.19 19.32
C GLY A 68 -18.29 -1.45 18.40
N LEU A 69 -17.91 -0.46 17.59
CA LEU A 69 -16.81 -0.53 16.62
C LEU A 69 -15.48 -0.03 17.19
N SER A 70 -15.42 0.30 18.48
CA SER A 70 -14.18 0.67 19.18
C SER A 70 -13.18 -0.50 19.27
N GLY A 71 -11.91 -0.15 19.50
CA GLY A 71 -10.82 -1.12 19.75
C GLY A 71 -10.21 -1.75 18.49
N ALA A 72 -10.54 -1.27 17.29
CA ALA A 72 -9.85 -1.73 16.08
C ALA A 72 -8.41 -1.18 16.07
N SER A 73 -7.43 -2.07 15.90
CA SER A 73 -6.03 -1.67 15.77
C SER A 73 -5.77 -1.03 14.40
N ARG A 74 -4.89 -0.01 14.39
CA ARG A 74 -4.30 0.54 13.16
C ARG A 74 -2.96 -0.11 12.81
N ASN A 75 -2.47 -1.01 13.66
CA ASN A 75 -1.24 -1.73 13.41
C ASN A 75 -1.45 -2.62 12.18
N GLY A 76 -0.49 -2.57 11.25
CA GLY A 76 -0.43 -3.52 10.15
C GLY A 76 -0.15 -4.92 10.69
N THR A 77 -0.67 -5.93 9.98
CA THR A 77 -0.33 -7.35 10.23
C THR A 77 0.88 -7.81 9.39
N LYS A 78 1.53 -6.89 8.68
CA LYS A 78 2.63 -7.17 7.78
C LYS A 78 3.96 -6.85 8.44
N LEU A 79 4.99 -7.57 8.04
CA LEU A 79 6.37 -7.40 8.49
C LEU A 79 7.25 -7.02 7.30
N ALA A 80 8.41 -6.44 7.57
CA ALA A 80 9.45 -6.30 6.55
C ALA A 80 9.90 -7.70 6.11
N ILE A 81 10.02 -7.92 4.80
CA ILE A 81 10.54 -9.21 4.33
C ILE A 81 11.98 -9.39 4.80
N THR A 82 12.33 -10.59 5.24
CA THR A 82 13.71 -10.92 5.61
C THR A 82 14.59 -11.07 4.37
N PRO A 83 15.92 -10.85 4.47
CA PRO A 83 16.83 -11.04 3.33
C PRO A 83 16.78 -12.45 2.74
N GLU A 84 16.66 -13.47 3.58
CA GLU A 84 16.60 -14.89 3.19
C GLU A 84 15.32 -15.17 2.42
N HIS A 85 14.17 -14.81 2.98
CA HIS A 85 12.88 -15.01 2.32
C HIS A 85 12.78 -14.20 1.02
N TYR A 86 13.33 -12.99 0.99
CA TYR A 86 13.41 -12.20 -0.24
C TYR A 86 14.23 -12.90 -1.33
N ARG A 87 15.38 -13.49 -0.96
CA ARG A 87 16.24 -14.22 -1.90
C ARG A 87 15.52 -15.41 -2.50
N ASP A 88 14.90 -16.26 -1.66
CA ASP A 88 14.17 -17.45 -2.10
C ASP A 88 13.00 -17.10 -3.05
N VAL A 89 12.25 -16.06 -2.69
CA VAL A 89 11.14 -15.52 -3.52
C VAL A 89 11.68 -15.06 -4.87
N LEU A 90 12.77 -14.29 -4.88
CA LEU A 90 13.31 -13.69 -6.09
C LEU A 90 13.94 -14.74 -7.02
N GLU A 91 14.67 -15.71 -6.48
CA GLU A 91 15.23 -16.83 -7.25
C GLU A 91 14.12 -17.67 -7.90
N THR A 92 13.08 -18.01 -7.13
CA THR A 92 11.92 -18.73 -7.66
C THR A 92 11.19 -17.91 -8.73
N ALA A 93 11.07 -16.59 -8.52
CA ALA A 93 10.44 -15.70 -9.49
C ALA A 93 11.22 -15.63 -10.80
N ARG A 94 12.56 -15.55 -10.75
CA ARG A 94 13.42 -15.48 -11.94
C ARG A 94 13.24 -16.70 -12.84
N VAL A 95 13.10 -17.89 -12.25
CA VAL A 95 12.87 -19.13 -13.00
C VAL A 95 11.47 -19.18 -13.61
N LYS A 96 10.45 -18.75 -12.87
CA LYS A 96 9.05 -18.86 -13.31
C LYS A 96 8.60 -17.76 -14.26
N ASP A 97 9.01 -16.53 -13.99
CA ASP A 97 8.61 -15.35 -14.74
C ASP A 97 9.62 -14.19 -14.50
N PRO A 98 10.57 -13.98 -15.41
CA PRO A 98 11.57 -12.90 -15.32
C PRO A 98 10.96 -11.51 -15.15
N GLY A 99 9.78 -11.27 -15.72
CA GLY A 99 9.07 -9.99 -15.62
C GLY A 99 8.46 -9.75 -14.23
N MET A 100 7.93 -10.81 -13.60
CA MET A 100 7.54 -10.78 -12.19
C MET A 100 8.74 -10.52 -11.29
N ALA A 101 9.87 -11.19 -11.56
CA ALA A 101 11.10 -11.01 -10.78
C ALA A 101 11.63 -9.57 -10.85
N ALA A 102 11.70 -8.99 -12.05
CA ALA A 102 12.11 -7.60 -12.25
C ALA A 102 11.20 -6.62 -11.48
N ALA A 103 9.88 -6.81 -11.54
CA ALA A 103 8.93 -5.97 -10.81
C ALA A 103 9.04 -6.12 -9.27
N LEU A 104 9.32 -7.32 -8.76
CA LEU A 104 9.59 -7.56 -7.33
C LEU A 104 10.89 -6.88 -6.88
N GLU A 105 11.95 -6.98 -7.68
CA GLU A 105 13.25 -6.37 -7.41
C GLU A 105 13.16 -4.84 -7.35
N LEU A 106 12.52 -4.21 -8.35
CA LEU A 106 12.24 -2.76 -8.32
C LEU A 106 11.36 -2.37 -7.12
N SER A 107 10.36 -3.19 -6.76
CA SER A 107 9.52 -2.93 -5.58
C SER A 107 10.33 -2.93 -4.28
N LYS A 108 11.30 -3.83 -4.13
CA LYS A 108 12.21 -3.82 -2.98
C LYS A 108 13.13 -2.59 -3.03
N LEU A 109 13.78 -2.32 -4.16
CA LEU A 109 14.83 -1.30 -4.21
C LEU A 109 14.30 0.15 -4.15
N MET A 110 13.07 0.38 -4.59
CA MET A 110 12.46 1.71 -4.68
C MET A 110 11.22 1.86 -3.79
N GLY A 111 10.94 0.85 -2.96
CA GLY A 111 9.79 0.80 -2.08
C GLY A 111 8.48 0.97 -2.84
N LEU A 112 8.29 0.36 -4.02
CA LEU A 112 7.08 0.55 -4.84
C LEU A 112 5.86 -0.17 -4.22
N ARG A 113 4.67 0.41 -4.38
CA ARG A 113 3.39 -0.31 -4.17
C ARG A 113 3.20 -1.33 -5.29
N SER A 114 2.33 -2.33 -5.07
CA SER A 114 2.03 -3.34 -6.11
C SER A 114 1.63 -2.73 -7.45
N GLN A 115 0.75 -1.72 -7.47
CA GLN A 115 0.35 -1.06 -8.71
C GLN A 115 1.44 -0.17 -9.32
N GLU A 116 2.30 0.44 -8.50
CA GLU A 116 3.48 1.18 -8.97
C GLU A 116 4.49 0.20 -9.61
N ALA A 117 4.69 -0.98 -9.02
CA ALA A 117 5.56 -2.04 -9.56
C ALA A 117 5.03 -2.61 -10.88
N VAL A 118 3.74 -2.94 -10.96
CA VAL A 118 3.10 -3.46 -12.19
C VAL A 118 3.18 -2.45 -13.35
N GLN A 119 3.13 -1.15 -13.06
CA GLN A 119 3.19 -0.10 -14.07
C GLN A 119 4.59 0.52 -14.25
N SER A 120 5.59 0.03 -13.52
CA SER A 120 6.95 0.59 -13.52
C SER A 120 7.62 0.61 -14.90
N VAL A 121 7.21 -0.31 -15.79
CA VAL A 121 7.71 -0.38 -17.18
C VAL A 121 7.61 0.95 -17.92
N GLN A 122 6.59 1.75 -17.61
CA GLN A 122 6.32 3.06 -18.21
C GLN A 122 7.35 4.13 -17.83
N SER A 123 8.17 3.89 -16.80
CA SER A 123 9.14 4.87 -16.30
C SER A 123 10.58 4.37 -16.33
N LEU A 124 10.85 3.13 -16.77
CA LEU A 124 12.21 2.53 -16.70
C LEU A 124 13.24 3.38 -17.45
N LYS A 125 12.93 3.82 -18.68
CA LYS A 125 13.83 4.65 -19.50
C LYS A 125 14.15 5.98 -18.79
N THR A 126 13.13 6.65 -18.24
CA THR A 126 13.29 7.92 -17.51
C THR A 126 14.08 7.73 -16.23
N TRP A 127 13.84 6.66 -15.47
CA TRP A 127 14.62 6.35 -14.26
C TRP A 127 16.06 6.01 -14.59
N ARG A 128 16.31 5.29 -15.69
CA ARG A 128 17.65 4.97 -16.15
C ARG A 128 18.43 6.23 -16.54
N GLN A 129 17.80 7.16 -17.25
CA GLN A 129 18.37 8.47 -17.57
C GLN A 129 18.64 9.33 -16.34
N ALA A 130 17.76 9.29 -15.33
CA ALA A 130 17.98 9.99 -14.06
C ALA A 130 19.25 9.48 -13.35
N LEU A 131 19.48 8.17 -13.35
CA LEU A 131 20.73 7.59 -12.84
C LEU A 131 21.97 8.00 -13.65
N ASP A 132 21.86 8.19 -14.96
CA ASP A 132 23.00 8.67 -15.77
C ASP A 132 23.35 10.12 -15.50
N ARG A 133 22.37 10.95 -15.14
CA ARG A 133 22.60 12.33 -14.69
C ARG A 133 23.18 12.42 -13.27
N GLY A 134 23.21 11.31 -12.53
CA GLY A 134 23.62 11.30 -11.13
C GLY A 134 22.53 11.78 -10.17
N ASP A 135 21.26 11.74 -10.59
CA ASP A 135 20.14 12.10 -9.71
C ASP A 135 20.14 11.16 -8.49
N THR A 136 19.93 11.72 -7.29
CA THR A 136 19.88 10.94 -6.03
C THR A 136 18.48 10.42 -5.72
N ARG A 137 17.48 10.80 -6.52
CA ARG A 137 16.06 10.50 -6.34
C ARG A 137 15.41 10.13 -7.67
N LEU A 138 14.36 9.33 -7.60
CA LEU A 138 13.56 8.93 -8.76
C LEU A 138 12.09 9.31 -8.58
N THR A 139 11.49 9.86 -9.64
CA THR A 139 10.06 10.24 -9.66
C THR A 139 9.18 9.05 -10.03
N VAL A 140 8.29 8.63 -9.13
CA VAL A 140 7.25 7.63 -9.40
C VAL A 140 5.96 8.33 -9.79
N VAL A 141 5.56 8.19 -11.07
CA VAL A 141 4.37 8.85 -11.64
C VAL A 141 3.18 7.89 -11.73
N PHE A 142 3.39 6.69 -12.26
CA PHE A 142 2.33 5.73 -12.56
C PHE A 142 2.02 4.79 -11.39
N GLY A 143 0.73 4.45 -11.25
CA GLY A 143 0.24 3.54 -10.19
C GLY A 143 0.23 4.13 -8.79
N THR A 144 0.52 5.42 -8.67
CA THR A 144 0.49 6.15 -7.41
C THR A 144 -0.94 6.27 -6.88
N LYS A 145 -1.07 6.30 -5.55
CA LYS A 145 -2.37 6.43 -4.91
C LYS A 145 -2.96 7.81 -5.18
N GLY A 146 -4.13 7.86 -5.82
CA GLY A 146 -4.81 9.11 -6.15
C GLY A 146 -4.14 9.90 -7.27
N GLY A 147 -3.27 9.28 -8.08
CA GLY A 147 -2.62 9.91 -9.22
C GLY A 147 -1.59 10.99 -8.88
N ARG A 148 -1.15 11.05 -7.62
CA ARG A 148 -0.18 12.05 -7.16
C ARG A 148 1.24 11.50 -7.28
N PRO A 149 2.12 12.11 -8.09
CA PRO A 149 3.51 11.71 -8.18
C PRO A 149 4.20 11.77 -6.81
N ARG A 150 5.21 10.92 -6.62
CA ARG A 150 6.08 10.97 -5.44
C ARG A 150 7.53 10.78 -5.84
N GLU A 151 8.43 11.37 -5.09
CA GLU A 151 9.86 11.09 -5.19
C GLU A 151 10.22 9.91 -4.29
N THR A 152 11.25 9.15 -4.67
CA THR A 152 11.86 8.13 -3.81
C THR A 152 13.37 8.31 -3.80
N ILE A 153 13.98 8.24 -2.62
CA ILE A 153 15.44 8.26 -2.48
C ILE A 153 16.06 7.01 -3.09
N ILE A 154 17.22 7.15 -3.72
CA ILE A 154 18.05 6.04 -4.19
C ILE A 154 18.97 5.61 -3.06
N LEU A 155 18.70 4.44 -2.47
CA LEU A 155 19.48 3.91 -1.34
C LEU A 155 20.77 3.22 -1.80
N ASP A 156 20.74 2.58 -2.98
CA ASP A 156 21.87 1.90 -3.59
C ASP A 156 21.80 2.11 -5.12
N ALA A 157 22.60 3.05 -5.62
CA ALA A 157 22.59 3.42 -7.03
C ALA A 157 23.07 2.29 -7.94
N VAL A 158 23.97 1.42 -7.45
CA VAL A 158 24.50 0.29 -8.22
C VAL A 158 23.44 -0.79 -8.37
N ALA A 159 22.79 -1.16 -7.27
CA ALA A 159 21.72 -2.16 -7.29
C ALA A 159 20.51 -1.67 -8.12
N VAL A 160 20.11 -0.41 -7.96
CA VAL A 160 18.99 0.16 -8.74
C VAL A 160 19.33 0.21 -10.23
N ARG A 161 20.54 0.60 -10.61
CA ARG A 161 20.97 0.59 -12.02
C ARG A 161 20.87 -0.82 -12.62
N LYS A 162 21.45 -1.82 -11.94
CA LYS A 162 21.40 -3.22 -12.38
C LYS A 162 19.96 -3.73 -12.53
N ALA A 163 19.09 -3.41 -11.58
CA ALA A 163 17.69 -3.81 -11.63
C ALA A 163 16.94 -3.14 -12.79
N LEU A 164 17.24 -1.86 -13.09
CA LEU A 164 16.65 -1.16 -14.23
C LEU A 164 17.14 -1.71 -15.56
N ASP A 165 18.43 -1.99 -15.70
CA ASP A 165 18.99 -2.60 -16.91
C ASP A 165 18.36 -3.97 -17.19
N ASN A 166 18.24 -4.80 -16.16
CA ASN A 166 17.54 -6.09 -16.25
C ASN A 166 16.05 -5.91 -16.61
N ALA A 167 15.34 -4.97 -15.97
CA ALA A 167 13.94 -4.71 -16.25
C ALA A 167 13.70 -4.19 -17.69
N LEU A 168 14.61 -3.37 -18.22
CA LEU A 168 14.56 -2.90 -19.60
C LEU A 168 14.73 -4.06 -20.59
N ALA A 169 15.75 -4.90 -20.40
CA ALA A 169 15.96 -6.08 -21.24
C ALA A 169 14.75 -7.01 -21.24
N VAL A 170 14.20 -7.31 -20.05
CA VAL A 170 12.99 -8.15 -19.94
C VAL A 170 11.77 -7.50 -20.60
N ALA A 171 11.64 -6.17 -20.56
CA ALA A 171 10.52 -5.49 -21.20
C ALA A 171 10.63 -5.49 -22.74
N GLU A 172 11.84 -5.34 -23.29
CA GLU A 172 12.10 -5.41 -24.74
C GLU A 172 11.68 -6.78 -25.31
N ASP A 173 12.01 -7.86 -24.60
CA ASP A 173 11.61 -9.22 -24.98
C ASP A 173 10.09 -9.49 -24.85
N ARG A 174 9.34 -8.57 -24.22
CA ARG A 174 7.95 -8.78 -23.78
C ARG A 174 7.02 -7.63 -24.13
N HIS A 175 7.19 -7.08 -25.34
CA HIS A 175 6.29 -6.06 -25.89
C HIS A 175 6.15 -4.83 -24.97
N ASP A 176 7.26 -4.35 -24.42
CA ASP A 176 7.34 -3.24 -23.47
C ASP A 176 6.52 -3.46 -22.18
N ARG A 177 6.48 -4.71 -21.69
CA ARG A 177 5.74 -5.08 -20.46
C ARG A 177 6.56 -6.00 -19.56
N LEU A 178 6.61 -5.66 -18.26
CA LEU A 178 7.10 -6.59 -17.24
C LEU A 178 6.06 -7.67 -16.92
N ILE A 179 4.79 -7.29 -16.81
CA ILE A 179 3.69 -8.24 -16.63
C ILE A 179 2.84 -8.19 -17.89
N ASP A 180 3.08 -9.14 -18.79
CA ASP A 180 2.37 -9.19 -20.06
C ASP A 180 0.94 -9.73 -19.89
N LYS A 181 0.04 -8.79 -19.58
CA LYS A 181 -1.40 -8.98 -19.49
C LYS A 181 -2.10 -7.84 -20.22
N PRO A 182 -3.26 -8.10 -20.84
CA PRO A 182 -3.91 -7.17 -21.76
C PRO A 182 -4.28 -5.82 -21.14
N ASP A 183 -4.58 -5.81 -19.83
CA ASP A 183 -5.03 -4.64 -19.10
C ASP A 183 -4.53 -4.65 -17.65
N LEU A 184 -4.57 -3.48 -17.00
CA LEU A 184 -4.10 -3.29 -15.63
C LEU A 184 -4.84 -4.18 -14.61
N LYS A 185 -6.15 -4.40 -14.77
CA LYS A 185 -6.93 -5.22 -13.84
C LYS A 185 -6.45 -6.67 -13.91
N THR A 186 -6.21 -7.20 -15.10
CA THR A 186 -5.68 -8.55 -15.31
C THR A 186 -4.22 -8.67 -14.85
N ALA A 187 -3.40 -7.64 -15.10
CA ALA A 187 -2.02 -7.58 -14.61
C ALA A 187 -1.96 -7.59 -13.06
N MET A 188 -2.81 -6.81 -12.39
CA MET A 188 -2.89 -6.79 -10.93
C MET A 188 -3.36 -8.12 -10.34
N LYS A 189 -4.34 -8.78 -10.98
CA LYS A 189 -4.76 -10.14 -10.59
C LYS A 189 -3.60 -11.13 -10.72
N TYR A 190 -2.87 -11.07 -11.83
CA TYR A 190 -1.71 -11.90 -12.07
C TYR A 190 -0.63 -11.66 -11.00
N TRP A 191 -0.26 -10.40 -10.74
CA TRP A 191 0.70 -10.02 -9.71
C TRP A 191 0.36 -10.62 -8.34
N HIS A 192 -0.87 -10.45 -7.87
CA HIS A 192 -1.29 -10.98 -6.57
C HIS A 192 -1.30 -12.51 -6.54
N SER A 193 -1.76 -13.14 -7.61
CA SER A 193 -1.80 -14.60 -7.72
C SER A 193 -0.39 -15.20 -7.73
N GLN A 194 0.53 -14.65 -8.54
CA GLN A 194 1.91 -15.12 -8.61
C GLN A 194 2.67 -14.83 -7.32
N ALA A 195 2.52 -13.65 -6.74
CA ALA A 195 3.13 -13.35 -5.46
C ALA A 195 2.72 -14.36 -4.38
N SER A 196 1.43 -14.73 -4.32
CA SER A 196 0.96 -15.75 -3.38
C SER A 196 1.61 -17.12 -3.65
N ARG A 197 1.77 -17.52 -4.92
CA ARG A 197 2.43 -18.77 -5.32
C ARG A 197 3.94 -18.78 -5.06
N LEU A 198 4.54 -17.60 -4.94
CA LEU A 198 5.94 -17.42 -4.58
C LEU A 198 6.16 -17.39 -3.05
N GLY A 199 5.10 -17.52 -2.25
CA GLY A 199 5.20 -17.49 -0.79
C GLY A 199 4.93 -16.12 -0.16
N LEU A 200 4.67 -15.08 -0.97
CA LEU A 200 4.33 -13.75 -0.46
C LEU A 200 2.87 -13.67 0.02
N THR A 201 2.59 -14.32 1.15
CA THR A 201 1.27 -14.41 1.80
C THR A 201 1.35 -14.08 3.29
N GLY A 202 0.19 -13.92 3.95
CA GLY A 202 0.17 -13.72 5.40
C GLY A 202 0.98 -12.48 5.83
N ALA A 203 1.88 -12.64 6.80
CA ALA A 203 2.72 -11.56 7.32
C ALA A 203 3.73 -11.02 6.30
N TYR A 204 4.19 -11.85 5.37
CA TYR A 204 5.13 -11.49 4.30
C TYR A 204 4.39 -11.39 2.98
N SER A 205 3.78 -10.23 2.68
CA SER A 205 3.05 -10.03 1.42
C SER A 205 3.90 -9.24 0.40
N PRO A 206 3.42 -8.96 -0.83
CA PRO A 206 4.13 -8.03 -1.73
C PRO A 206 4.45 -6.68 -1.09
N HIS A 207 3.59 -6.23 -0.18
CA HIS A 207 3.77 -4.97 0.52
C HIS A 207 4.91 -5.02 1.55
N SER A 208 5.38 -6.21 1.93
CA SER A 208 6.53 -6.42 2.82
C SER A 208 7.86 -6.03 2.18
N LEU A 209 7.97 -6.03 0.85
CA LEU A 209 9.12 -5.48 0.11
C LEU A 209 9.26 -3.97 0.40
N ARG A 210 8.12 -3.26 0.36
CA ARG A 210 8.05 -1.85 0.72
C ARG A 210 8.33 -1.59 2.20
N TYR A 211 8.00 -2.54 3.08
CA TYR A 211 8.37 -2.43 4.50
C TYR A 211 9.87 -2.53 4.69
N ALA A 212 10.53 -3.51 4.06
CA ALA A 212 11.97 -3.65 4.11
C ALA A 212 12.65 -2.38 3.57
N TRP A 213 12.20 -1.87 2.42
CA TRP A 213 12.69 -0.60 1.87
C TRP A 213 12.52 0.58 2.85
N ALA A 214 11.35 0.71 3.47
CA ALA A 214 11.09 1.81 4.40
C ALA A 214 12.02 1.75 5.62
N GLN A 215 12.33 0.56 6.13
CA GLN A 215 13.30 0.40 7.22
C GLN A 215 14.72 0.77 6.78
N ASP A 216 15.11 0.43 5.55
CA ASP A 216 16.40 0.86 4.98
C ASP A 216 16.47 2.38 4.81
N ALA A 217 15.40 3.01 4.32
CA ALA A 217 15.32 4.46 4.16
C ALA A 217 15.42 5.19 5.51
N ILE A 218 14.73 4.69 6.56
CA ILE A 218 14.86 5.25 7.91
C ILE A 218 16.31 5.15 8.39
N ARG A 219 16.96 3.99 8.24
CA ARG A 219 18.38 3.79 8.60
C ARG A 219 19.29 4.74 7.82
N HIS A 220 19.04 4.92 6.53
CA HIS A 220 19.80 5.80 5.66
C HIS A 220 19.77 7.26 6.13
N TYR A 221 18.58 7.80 6.43
CA TYR A 221 18.47 9.18 6.94
C TYR A 221 19.08 9.31 8.35
N LEU A 222 18.89 8.33 9.24
CA LEU A 222 19.54 8.35 10.56
C LEU A 222 21.07 8.37 10.43
N ALA A 223 21.64 7.59 9.51
CA ALA A 223 23.08 7.57 9.26
C ALA A 223 23.62 8.88 8.69
N GLN A 224 22.77 9.72 8.08
CA GLN A 224 23.11 11.07 7.62
C GLN A 224 23.00 12.13 8.72
N GLY A 225 22.65 11.74 9.95
CA GLY A 225 22.56 12.65 11.10
C GLY A 225 21.18 13.30 11.30
N PHE A 226 20.16 12.91 10.53
CA PHE A 226 18.79 13.37 10.77
C PHE A 226 18.28 12.85 12.11
N SER A 227 17.45 13.64 12.80
CA SER A 227 16.71 13.16 13.96
C SER A 227 15.74 12.04 13.56
N GLU A 228 15.31 11.22 14.52
CA GLU A 228 14.30 10.18 14.27
C GLU A 228 13.01 10.76 13.66
N LYS A 229 12.58 11.94 14.15
CA LYS A 229 11.39 12.62 13.64
C LYS A 229 11.54 13.02 12.17
N GLU A 230 12.70 13.55 11.79
CA GLU A 230 12.99 13.93 10.40
C GLU A 230 13.14 12.71 9.51
N ALA A 231 13.88 11.68 9.94
CA ALA A 231 14.05 10.43 9.19
C ALA A 231 12.69 9.77 8.89
N LEU A 232 11.78 9.75 9.86
CA LEU A 232 10.42 9.25 9.68
C LEU A 232 9.57 10.13 8.75
N ALA A 233 9.71 11.45 8.80
CA ALA A 233 9.01 12.38 7.91
C ALA A 233 9.51 12.28 6.47
N MET A 234 10.83 12.22 6.26
CA MET A 234 11.46 12.01 4.96
C MET A 234 11.02 10.68 4.35
N THR A 235 11.11 9.59 5.11
CA THR A 235 10.61 8.28 4.68
C THR A 235 9.11 8.33 4.35
N ALA A 236 8.30 9.07 5.12
CA ALA A 236 6.88 9.24 4.83
C ALA A 236 6.64 9.98 3.50
N MET A 237 7.42 11.03 3.21
CA MET A 237 7.37 11.73 1.93
C MET A 237 7.78 10.80 0.78
N ASP A 238 8.85 10.03 0.95
CA ASP A 238 9.30 9.08 -0.06
C ASP A 238 8.23 8.02 -0.34
N LEU A 239 7.52 7.57 0.69
CA LEU A 239 6.39 6.65 0.55
C LEU A 239 5.12 7.32 -0.01
N GLY A 240 5.13 8.61 -0.35
CA GLY A 240 3.96 9.35 -0.81
C GLY A 240 2.85 9.39 0.24
N HIS A 241 3.21 9.52 1.52
CA HIS A 241 2.29 9.72 2.63
C HIS A 241 2.19 11.19 3.06
N GLY A 242 3.17 12.01 2.72
CA GLY A 242 3.33 13.37 3.24
C GLY A 242 4.13 13.40 4.55
N ASP A 243 4.72 14.55 4.86
CA ASP A 243 5.58 14.82 6.01
C ASP A 243 4.87 14.60 7.37
N GLY A 244 3.59 14.94 7.47
CA GLY A 244 2.77 14.77 8.67
C GLY A 244 2.47 13.31 9.08
N ARG A 245 3.08 12.32 8.42
CA ARG A 245 2.80 10.89 8.61
C ARG A 245 3.96 10.09 9.22
N GLY A 246 5.00 10.76 9.75
CA GLY A 246 6.11 10.08 10.44
C GLY A 246 5.68 9.09 11.53
N ARG A 247 4.70 9.46 12.39
CA ARG A 247 4.14 8.55 13.41
C ARG A 247 3.49 7.30 12.80
N TYR A 248 2.80 7.45 11.66
CA TYR A 248 2.22 6.32 10.95
C TYR A 248 3.34 5.43 10.38
N VAL A 249 4.42 6.02 9.89
CA VAL A 249 5.58 5.26 9.40
C VAL A 249 6.23 4.44 10.52
N ALA A 250 6.48 5.04 11.68
CA ALA A 250 7.01 4.32 12.84
C ALA A 250 6.09 3.15 13.26
N GLN A 251 4.78 3.42 13.38
CA GLN A 251 3.80 2.43 13.82
C GLN A 251 3.66 1.25 12.84
N VAL A 252 3.76 1.51 11.53
CA VAL A 252 3.43 0.53 10.49
C VAL A 252 4.69 -0.12 9.91
N TYR A 253 5.70 0.66 9.56
CA TYR A 253 6.93 0.17 8.92
C TYR A 253 8.09 -0.02 9.89
N GLY A 254 8.09 0.66 11.05
CA GLY A 254 9.17 0.60 12.04
C GLY A 254 9.19 -0.66 12.92
N ARG A 255 8.23 -1.57 12.76
CA ARG A 255 8.17 -2.82 13.54
C ARG A 255 9.32 -3.75 13.15
N LYS A 256 10.14 -4.12 14.12
CA LYS A 256 11.13 -5.20 14.02
C LYS A 256 10.47 -6.51 14.45
N ASP A 257 10.91 -7.64 13.89
CA ASP A 257 10.49 -8.96 14.37
C ASP A 257 10.86 -9.08 15.87
N GLY A 258 9.87 -9.37 16.71
CA GLY A 258 10.07 -9.61 18.16
C GLY A 258 9.71 -8.50 19.14
N GLY A 259 8.84 -7.54 18.78
CA GLY A 259 8.27 -6.61 19.76
C GLY A 259 6.85 -7.02 20.17
N ASP A 260 6.72 -7.59 21.36
CA ASP A 260 5.44 -7.70 22.11
C ASP A 260 4.69 -6.36 22.18
#